data_AF-A0A412Q021-F1
#
_entry.id   AF-A0A412Q021-F1
#
_cell.length_a   1.000
_cell.length_b   1.000
_cell.length_c   1.000
_cell.angle_alpha   90.00
_cell.angle_beta   90.00
_cell.angle_gamma   90.00
#
_symmetry.space_group_name_H-M   'P 1'
#
loop_
_entity.id
_entity.type
_entity.pdbx_description
1 polymer ?
#
loop_
_entity_poly.entity_id
_entity_poly.type
_entity_poly.pdbx_seq_one_letter_code
_entity_poly.pdbx_strand_id
1 'polypeptide(L)'
;MKFNKHQQLIIKKIASGEITDISTYLKVFDLSTYRKLDENDILNRLNESEKGNCYKRLKKTFRESNQLLCNNDLFPQFVPNIPKLEDFEDVEPTIAKNGSKYTVVVDNSTKYEYDFFDGININNSFSDIKEFLTIWQFLKLEGLVLEVDKQLSKSDFEPFFEYKPINETTYGKTHKKIAITYPTPDGLYKVDINESKSLYPNVKTDYVKDFRNYIDYYFEYNKANELICSQFICKQIYGNPELDAFIKNKFKTREQINFKWSLIPAYLALALTLGIAIWQKNDNSDIIKIQQQLDSIQQAIDNNNPDLDKIEQQLDDISKSDIYDGSTNEKLDEMIEQIKNYKDYQK
;
A
#
# COMPACT_ATOMS: atom_id res chain seq x y z
N MET A 1 14.26 -14.39 7.12
CA MET A 1 13.10 -13.61 7.62
C MET A 1 12.19 -14.52 8.45
N LYS A 2 11.51 -14.02 9.49
CA LYS A 2 10.48 -14.79 10.22
C LYS A 2 9.12 -14.18 9.91
N PHE A 3 8.23 -14.94 9.30
CA PHE A 3 6.92 -14.46 8.88
C PHE A 3 5.89 -14.56 10.02
N ASN A 4 5.15 -13.48 10.25
CA ASN A 4 4.01 -13.49 11.16
C ASN A 4 2.80 -14.21 10.51
N LYS A 5 1.73 -14.47 11.28
CA LYS A 5 0.54 -15.19 10.77
C LYS A 5 -0.11 -14.51 9.56
N HIS A 6 -0.15 -13.18 9.55
CA HIS A 6 -0.73 -12.40 8.45
C HIS A 6 0.12 -12.52 7.18
N GLN A 7 1.44 -12.36 7.30
CA GLN A 7 2.38 -12.51 6.18
C GLN A 7 2.35 -13.93 5.60
N GLN A 8 2.25 -14.95 6.45
CA GLN A 8 2.07 -16.34 6.02
C GLN A 8 0.76 -16.51 5.22
N LEU A 9 -0.32 -15.83 5.61
CA LEU A 9 -1.58 -15.86 4.87
C LEU A 9 -1.46 -15.17 3.51
N ILE A 10 -0.76 -14.03 3.43
CA ILE A 10 -0.44 -13.37 2.15
C ILE A 10 0.29 -14.35 1.22
N ILE A 11 1.34 -15.00 1.72
CA ILE A 11 2.15 -15.96 0.94
C ILE A 11 1.29 -17.13 0.44
N LYS A 12 0.41 -17.67 1.28
CA LYS A 12 -0.53 -18.73 0.86
C LYS A 12 -1.48 -18.28 -0.24
N LYS A 13 -2.00 -17.05 -0.13
CA LYS A 13 -2.90 -16.47 -1.13
C LYS A 13 -2.19 -16.18 -2.46
N ILE A 14 -0.91 -15.81 -2.43
CA ILE A 14 -0.06 -15.76 -3.64
C ILE A 14 0.08 -17.15 -4.27
N ALA A 15 0.38 -18.18 -3.47
CA ALA A 15 0.52 -19.55 -3.97
C ALA A 15 -0.78 -20.08 -4.63
N SER A 16 -1.94 -19.74 -4.06
CA SER A 16 -3.24 -20.09 -4.66
C SER A 16 -3.61 -19.29 -5.92
N GLY A 17 -2.87 -18.23 -6.24
CA GLY A 17 -3.20 -17.32 -7.34
C GLY A 17 -4.31 -16.30 -7.03
N GLU A 18 -4.82 -16.25 -5.80
CA GLU A 18 -5.78 -15.22 -5.38
C GLU A 18 -5.15 -13.81 -5.36
N ILE A 19 -3.85 -13.73 -5.10
CA ILE A 19 -3.09 -12.48 -5.07
C ILE A 19 -1.97 -12.57 -6.10
N THR A 20 -2.03 -11.70 -7.10
CA THR A 20 -1.06 -11.65 -8.20
C THR A 20 -0.38 -10.29 -8.31
N ASP A 21 -0.94 -9.24 -7.73
CA ASP A 21 -0.43 -7.88 -7.78
C ASP A 21 -0.95 -7.02 -6.61
N ILE A 22 -0.58 -5.73 -6.59
CA ILE A 22 -1.02 -4.77 -5.55
C ILE A 22 -2.55 -4.67 -5.53
N SER A 23 -3.19 -4.57 -6.70
CA SER A 23 -4.64 -4.38 -6.84
C SER A 23 -5.42 -5.57 -6.27
N THR A 24 -5.01 -6.79 -6.61
CA THR A 24 -5.60 -8.03 -6.07
C THR A 24 -5.31 -8.22 -4.59
N TYR A 25 -4.10 -7.90 -4.12
CA TYR A 25 -3.77 -7.90 -2.69
C TYR A 25 -4.72 -7.01 -1.88
N LEU A 26 -4.90 -5.75 -2.30
CA LEU A 26 -5.77 -4.81 -1.61
C LEU A 26 -7.23 -5.29 -1.60
N LYS A 27 -7.69 -5.88 -2.70
CA LYS A 27 -9.05 -6.42 -2.80
C LYS A 27 -9.26 -7.64 -1.90
N VAL A 28 -8.33 -8.59 -1.88
CA VAL A 28 -8.48 -9.85 -1.14
C VAL A 28 -8.49 -9.64 0.38
N PHE A 29 -7.88 -8.56 0.86
CA PHE A 29 -7.83 -8.20 2.28
C PHE A 29 -8.74 -7.02 2.64
N ASP A 30 -9.60 -6.56 1.73
CA ASP A 30 -10.50 -5.41 1.93
C ASP A 30 -9.77 -4.15 2.45
N LEU A 31 -8.58 -3.89 1.91
CA LEU A 31 -7.68 -2.82 2.33
C LEU A 31 -7.92 -1.50 1.58
N SER A 32 -8.98 -1.42 0.79
CA SER A 32 -9.39 -0.21 0.10
C SER A 32 -10.82 0.17 0.43
N THR A 33 -11.09 1.48 0.40
CA THR A 33 -12.42 2.04 0.60
C THR A 33 -12.83 2.80 -0.65
N TYR A 34 -13.98 2.46 -1.22
CA TYR A 34 -14.58 3.24 -2.29
C TYR A 34 -15.08 4.60 -1.77
N ARG A 35 -14.65 5.69 -2.41
CA ARG A 35 -15.01 7.06 -2.05
C ARG A 35 -15.37 7.86 -3.30
N LYS A 36 -16.37 8.73 -3.18
CA LYS A 36 -16.77 9.70 -4.22
C LYS A 36 -17.15 11.03 -3.62
N LEU A 37 -17.16 12.09 -4.42
CA LEU A 37 -17.76 13.37 -4.05
C LEU A 37 -19.28 13.30 -4.20
N ASP A 38 -20.00 13.88 -3.26
CA ASP A 38 -21.46 13.99 -3.32
C ASP A 38 -21.84 15.35 -3.91
N GLU A 39 -22.33 15.33 -5.14
CA GLU A 39 -22.79 16.52 -5.84
C GLU A 39 -23.97 17.20 -5.12
N ASN A 40 -24.87 16.45 -4.49
CA ASN A 40 -26.01 17.02 -3.78
C ASN A 40 -25.56 17.71 -2.49
N ASP A 41 -24.64 17.12 -1.74
CA ASP A 41 -24.07 17.74 -0.54
C ASP A 41 -23.39 19.08 -0.90
N ILE A 42 -22.59 19.07 -1.97
CA ILE A 42 -21.90 20.26 -2.47
C ILE A 42 -22.90 21.36 -2.88
N LEU A 43 -23.95 21.00 -3.63
CA LEU A 43 -24.99 21.97 -4.05
C LEU A 43 -25.79 22.51 -2.86
N ASN A 44 -26.08 21.67 -1.86
CA ASN A 44 -26.75 22.11 -0.64
C ASN A 44 -25.90 23.11 0.14
N ARG A 45 -24.60 22.84 0.33
CA ARG A 45 -23.66 23.75 1.00
C ARG A 45 -23.49 25.06 0.24
N LEU A 46 -23.44 25.00 -1.09
CA LEU A 46 -23.45 26.19 -1.93
C LEU A 46 -24.70 27.03 -1.65
N ASN A 47 -25.89 26.43 -1.75
CA ASN A 47 -27.16 27.11 -1.54
C ASN A 47 -27.29 27.71 -0.13
N GLU A 48 -26.82 27.01 0.89
CA GLU A 48 -26.80 27.51 2.27
C GLU A 48 -25.84 28.69 2.45
N SER A 49 -24.63 28.59 1.91
CA SER A 49 -23.62 29.65 2.01
C SER A 49 -23.96 30.92 1.23
N GLU A 50 -24.74 30.75 0.16
CA GLU A 50 -25.13 31.82 -0.77
C GLU A 50 -26.56 32.30 -0.52
N LYS A 51 -27.22 31.80 0.52
CA LYS A 51 -28.60 32.15 0.86
C LYS A 51 -28.73 33.65 1.12
N GLY A 52 -29.53 34.33 0.30
CA GLY A 52 -29.76 35.77 0.40
C GLY A 52 -28.77 36.63 -0.39
N ASN A 53 -27.78 36.03 -1.06
CA ASN A 53 -26.92 36.74 -1.99
C ASN A 53 -27.62 36.88 -3.35
N CYS A 54 -27.58 38.08 -3.92
CA CYS A 54 -28.04 38.36 -5.28
C CYS A 54 -26.85 38.71 -6.16
N TYR A 55 -26.67 37.96 -7.24
CA TYR A 55 -25.57 38.15 -8.17
C TYR A 55 -26.06 38.72 -9.48
N LYS A 56 -25.37 39.74 -9.99
CA LYS A 56 -25.76 40.46 -11.21
C LYS A 56 -24.76 40.21 -12.32
N ARG A 57 -25.19 39.51 -13.37
CA ARG A 57 -24.41 39.24 -14.59
C ARG A 57 -24.86 40.18 -15.70
N LEU A 58 -23.93 40.63 -16.53
CA LEU A 58 -24.27 41.41 -17.72
C LEU A 58 -24.98 40.52 -18.76
N LYS A 59 -26.11 40.99 -19.28
CA LYS A 59 -26.88 40.28 -20.30
C LYS A 59 -26.02 40.05 -21.54
N LYS A 60 -26.11 38.86 -22.14
CA LYS A 60 -25.41 38.51 -23.39
C LYS A 60 -25.70 39.45 -24.57
N THR A 61 -26.80 40.21 -24.48
CA THR A 61 -27.22 41.19 -25.49
C THR A 61 -26.45 42.51 -25.40
N PHE A 62 -25.75 42.79 -24.29
CA PHE A 62 -24.94 43.99 -24.17
C PHE A 62 -23.72 43.88 -25.07
N ARG A 63 -23.55 44.86 -25.97
CA ARG A 63 -22.32 45.04 -26.74
C ARG A 63 -21.52 46.18 -26.15
N GLU A 64 -20.28 45.88 -25.76
CA GLU A 64 -19.26 46.90 -25.59
C GLU A 64 -18.99 47.54 -26.95
N SER A 65 -19.64 48.66 -27.23
CA SER A 65 -19.37 49.46 -28.42
C SER A 65 -18.92 50.83 -27.97
N ASN A 66 -17.76 51.28 -28.45
CA ASN A 66 -17.38 52.68 -28.30
C ASN A 66 -18.28 53.51 -29.22
N GLN A 67 -19.07 54.43 -28.66
CA GLN A 67 -19.83 55.35 -29.47
C GLN A 67 -18.90 56.49 -29.94
N LEU A 68 -18.85 56.70 -31.25
CA LEU A 68 -18.15 57.80 -31.88
C LEU A 68 -19.09 59.01 -31.85
N LEU A 69 -18.88 59.91 -30.90
CA LEU A 69 -19.61 61.18 -30.83
C LEU A 69 -18.93 62.18 -31.78
N CYS A 70 -19.51 62.35 -32.97
CA CYS A 70 -19.18 63.46 -33.85
C CYS A 70 -19.95 64.70 -33.42
N ASN A 71 -19.49 65.38 -32.37
CA ASN A 71 -19.79 66.79 -32.20
C ASN A 71 -18.90 67.58 -33.17
N ASN A 72 -19.31 68.77 -33.59
CA ASN A 72 -18.62 69.63 -34.59
C ASN A 72 -17.18 70.07 -34.22
N ASP A 73 -16.55 69.46 -33.22
CA ASP A 73 -15.17 69.68 -32.82
C ASP A 73 -14.20 68.75 -33.56
N LEU A 74 -12.99 69.26 -33.84
CA LEU A 74 -11.98 68.64 -34.72
C LEU A 74 -11.41 67.27 -34.26
N PHE A 75 -11.89 66.69 -33.15
CA PHE A 75 -11.40 65.40 -32.64
C PHE A 75 -12.56 64.50 -32.18
N PRO A 76 -12.68 63.26 -32.69
CA PRO A 76 -13.69 62.32 -32.22
C PRO A 76 -13.43 61.96 -30.75
N GLN A 77 -14.42 62.19 -29.89
CA GLN A 77 -14.40 61.68 -28.52
C GLN A 77 -14.93 60.25 -28.51
N PHE A 78 -14.08 59.33 -28.04
CA PHE A 78 -14.49 57.97 -27.70
C PHE A 78 -15.21 58.00 -26.35
N VAL A 79 -16.52 57.80 -26.37
CA VAL A 79 -17.28 57.58 -25.13
C VAL A 79 -17.49 56.07 -24.99
N PRO A 80 -16.88 55.42 -23.97
CA PRO A 80 -17.13 54.01 -23.71
C PRO A 80 -18.59 53.82 -23.34
N ASN A 81 -19.26 52.82 -23.93
CA ASN A 81 -20.59 52.42 -23.50
C ASN A 81 -20.48 51.71 -22.14
N ILE A 82 -20.74 52.44 -21.07
CA ILE A 82 -20.67 51.93 -19.69
C ILE A 82 -21.99 51.20 -19.38
N PRO A 83 -21.96 49.94 -18.92
CA PRO A 83 -23.16 49.20 -18.54
C PRO A 83 -24.00 49.93 -17.49
N LYS A 84 -25.32 49.96 -17.71
CA LYS A 84 -26.31 50.45 -16.75
C LYS A 84 -26.94 49.29 -16.01
N LEU A 85 -27.63 49.57 -14.88
CA LEU A 85 -28.26 48.53 -14.06
C LEU A 85 -29.24 47.62 -14.83
N GLU A 86 -29.90 48.17 -15.85
CA GLU A 86 -30.83 47.46 -16.74
C GLU A 86 -30.14 46.46 -17.68
N ASP A 87 -28.84 46.61 -17.92
CA ASP A 87 -28.03 45.71 -18.72
C ASP A 87 -27.62 44.46 -17.95
N PHE A 88 -27.91 44.40 -16.64
CA PHE A 88 -27.65 43.25 -15.78
C PHE A 88 -28.91 42.40 -15.57
N GLU A 89 -28.71 41.11 -15.37
CA GLU A 89 -29.71 40.12 -14.96
C GLU A 89 -29.26 39.48 -13.65
N ASP A 90 -30.25 39.15 -12.80
CA ASP A 90 -29.99 38.39 -11.59
C ASP A 90 -29.71 36.92 -11.97
N VAL A 91 -28.66 36.36 -11.39
CA VAL A 91 -28.23 34.98 -11.63
C VAL A 91 -27.94 34.28 -10.32
N GLU A 92 -28.20 32.98 -10.30
CA GLU A 92 -27.77 32.12 -9.20
C GLU A 92 -26.29 31.75 -9.38
N PRO A 93 -25.53 31.58 -8.29
CA PRO A 93 -24.17 31.12 -8.38
C PRO A 93 -24.14 29.70 -8.93
N THR A 94 -23.22 29.43 -9.84
CA THR A 94 -23.01 28.08 -10.40
C THR A 94 -21.70 27.52 -9.91
N ILE A 95 -21.54 26.20 -10.00
CA ILE A 95 -20.35 25.52 -9.51
C ILE A 95 -19.42 25.11 -10.66
N ALA A 96 -18.15 25.51 -10.57
CA ALA A 96 -17.09 24.97 -11.42
C ALA A 96 -16.63 23.65 -10.84
N LYS A 97 -16.65 22.60 -11.66
CA LYS A 97 -16.04 21.29 -11.37
C LYS A 97 -14.56 21.22 -11.79
N ASN A 98 -13.87 22.36 -11.89
CA ASN A 98 -12.46 22.38 -12.26
C ASN A 98 -11.61 21.70 -11.19
N GLY A 99 -10.84 20.68 -11.58
CA GLY A 99 -10.10 19.82 -10.64
C GLY A 99 -10.88 18.58 -10.17
N SER A 100 -12.15 18.41 -10.55
CA SER A 100 -12.90 17.17 -10.27
C SER A 100 -12.30 15.92 -10.92
N LYS A 101 -11.46 16.12 -11.94
CA LYS A 101 -10.78 15.08 -12.69
C LYS A 101 -9.29 15.15 -12.48
N TYR A 102 -8.67 13.99 -12.36
CA TYR A 102 -7.23 13.82 -12.36
C TYR A 102 -6.80 12.84 -13.46
N THR A 103 -5.76 13.18 -14.22
CA THR A 103 -5.23 12.32 -15.28
C THR A 103 -3.87 11.79 -14.89
N VAL A 104 -3.75 10.47 -14.76
CA VAL A 104 -2.46 9.79 -14.66
C VAL A 104 -1.95 9.56 -16.09
N VAL A 105 -0.78 10.11 -16.40
CA VAL A 105 -0.10 9.90 -17.68
C VAL A 105 1.00 8.88 -17.44
N VAL A 106 0.90 7.70 -18.07
CA VAL A 106 1.87 6.62 -17.96
C VAL A 106 2.96 6.78 -19.02
N ASP A 107 2.54 7.02 -20.26
CA ASP A 107 3.40 7.29 -21.41
C ASP A 107 2.67 8.20 -22.40
N ASN A 108 3.27 8.46 -23.58
CA ASN A 108 2.69 9.34 -24.59
C ASN A 108 1.35 8.84 -25.16
N SER A 109 1.06 7.53 -25.06
CA SER A 109 -0.13 6.86 -25.60
C SER A 109 -1.16 6.48 -24.53
N THR A 110 -0.74 6.30 -23.27
CA THR A 110 -1.57 5.72 -22.20
C THR A 110 -1.86 6.76 -21.13
N LYS A 111 -3.16 7.08 -20.98
CA LYS A 111 -3.68 8.01 -19.97
C LYS A 111 -4.89 7.42 -19.27
N TYR A 112 -4.93 7.56 -17.95
CA TYR A 112 -6.07 7.15 -17.13
C TYR A 112 -6.68 8.38 -16.47
N GLU A 113 -7.95 8.66 -16.77
CA GLU A 113 -8.72 9.74 -16.16
C GLU A 113 -9.58 9.22 -15.00
N TYR A 114 -9.51 9.91 -13.87
CA TYR A 114 -10.28 9.65 -12.66
C TYR A 114 -11.21 10.83 -12.42
N ASP A 115 -12.52 10.59 -12.46
CA ASP A 115 -13.52 11.56 -12.03
C ASP A 115 -13.90 11.27 -10.58
N PHE A 116 -13.70 12.25 -9.71
CA PHE A 116 -13.96 12.12 -8.28
C PHE A 116 -15.46 12.05 -7.95
N PHE A 117 -16.35 12.43 -8.87
CA PHE A 117 -17.80 12.23 -8.72
C PHE A 117 -18.23 10.80 -9.07
N ASP A 118 -17.52 10.12 -9.99
CA ASP A 118 -17.72 8.70 -10.31
C ASP A 118 -17.14 7.78 -9.24
N GLY A 119 -16.19 8.30 -8.46
CA GLY A 119 -15.57 7.62 -7.32
C GLY A 119 -14.35 6.77 -7.67
N ILE A 120 -13.55 6.50 -6.64
CA ILE A 120 -12.27 5.80 -6.72
C ILE A 120 -12.08 4.90 -5.49
N ASN A 121 -11.35 3.79 -5.62
CA ASN A 121 -10.98 2.97 -4.48
C ASN A 121 -9.66 3.48 -3.88
N ILE A 122 -9.71 3.88 -2.62
CA ILE A 122 -8.55 4.46 -1.94
C ILE A 122 -8.00 3.43 -0.98
N ASN A 123 -6.70 3.17 -1.10
CA ASN A 123 -6.00 2.34 -0.14
C ASN A 123 -6.05 2.99 1.25
N ASN A 124 -6.40 2.19 2.26
CA ASN A 124 -6.54 2.66 3.65
C ASN A 124 -5.18 3.05 4.25
N SER A 125 -4.10 2.35 3.88
CA SER A 125 -2.76 2.59 4.42
C SER A 125 -1.65 2.19 3.44
N PHE A 126 -0.77 3.13 3.10
CA PHE A 126 0.40 2.81 2.27
C PHE A 126 1.37 1.82 2.95
N SER A 127 1.29 1.66 4.27
CA SER A 127 2.08 0.67 4.99
C SER A 127 1.76 -0.76 4.54
N ASP A 128 0.50 -1.04 4.20
CA ASP A 128 0.06 -2.37 3.82
C ASP A 128 0.63 -2.76 2.46
N ILE A 129 0.73 -1.80 1.54
CA ILE A 129 1.41 -1.98 0.26
C ILE A 129 2.90 -2.26 0.49
N LYS A 130 3.57 -1.50 1.35
CA LYS A 130 5.00 -1.74 1.67
C LYS A 130 5.25 -3.13 2.25
N GLU A 131 4.37 -3.62 3.12
CA GLU A 131 4.46 -4.98 3.66
C GLU A 131 4.35 -6.01 2.53
N PHE A 132 3.35 -5.87 1.66
CA PHE A 132 3.18 -6.75 0.51
C PHE A 132 4.39 -6.74 -0.44
N LEU A 133 4.92 -5.55 -0.76
CA LEU A 133 6.11 -5.42 -1.61
C LEU A 133 7.36 -6.06 -0.98
N THR A 134 7.48 -6.00 0.35
CA THR A 134 8.58 -6.66 1.07
C THR A 134 8.50 -8.17 0.94
N ILE A 135 7.28 -8.75 1.05
CA ILE A 135 7.04 -10.17 0.84
C ILE A 135 7.34 -10.55 -0.61
N TRP A 136 6.82 -9.80 -1.58
CA TRP A 136 7.08 -10.02 -3.00
C TRP A 136 8.58 -10.06 -3.29
N GLN A 137 9.33 -9.05 -2.83
CA GLN A 137 10.77 -8.97 -3.06
C GLN A 137 11.52 -10.16 -2.43
N PHE A 138 11.13 -10.57 -1.23
CA PHE A 138 11.70 -11.77 -0.60
C PHE A 138 11.43 -13.02 -1.43
N LEU A 139 10.17 -13.27 -1.81
CA LEU A 139 9.79 -14.45 -2.59
C LEU A 139 10.53 -14.49 -3.94
N LYS A 140 10.72 -13.33 -4.57
CA LYS A 140 11.49 -13.18 -5.81
C LYS A 140 12.96 -13.55 -5.62
N LEU A 141 13.59 -13.04 -4.55
CA LEU A 141 15.01 -13.31 -4.25
C LEU A 141 15.27 -14.79 -3.94
N GLU A 142 14.34 -15.44 -3.24
CA GLU A 142 14.40 -16.87 -2.94
C GLU A 142 13.98 -17.76 -4.12
N GLY A 143 13.62 -17.18 -5.27
CA GLY A 143 13.21 -17.93 -6.46
C GLY A 143 11.88 -18.67 -6.32
N LEU A 144 11.01 -18.25 -5.40
CA LEU A 144 9.73 -18.91 -5.08
C LEU A 144 8.58 -18.43 -5.97
N VAL A 145 8.73 -17.31 -6.66
CA VAL A 145 7.70 -16.75 -7.55
C VAL A 145 8.28 -16.40 -8.91
N LEU A 146 7.44 -16.48 -9.93
CA LEU A 146 7.71 -15.98 -11.27
C LEU A 146 7.06 -14.61 -11.42
N GLU A 147 7.84 -13.64 -11.89
CA GLU A 147 7.36 -12.29 -12.18
C GLU A 147 7.14 -12.13 -13.68
N VAL A 148 5.96 -11.68 -14.07
CA VAL A 148 5.57 -11.49 -15.47
C VAL A 148 5.04 -10.08 -15.69
N ASP A 149 5.18 -9.58 -16.91
CA ASP A 149 4.58 -8.31 -17.32
C ASP A 149 3.06 -8.42 -17.36
N LYS A 150 2.38 -7.37 -16.91
CA LYS A 150 0.93 -7.22 -17.06
C LYS A 150 0.58 -5.96 -17.83
N GLN A 151 -0.59 -6.00 -18.46
CA GLN A 151 -1.21 -4.81 -19.02
C GLN A 151 -1.73 -3.92 -17.88
N LEU A 152 -1.38 -2.65 -17.95
CA LEU A 152 -1.83 -1.66 -16.97
C LEU A 152 -3.32 -1.37 -17.12
N SER A 153 -3.94 -1.04 -16.00
CA SER A 153 -5.35 -0.68 -15.90
C SER A 153 -5.53 0.53 -14.98
N LYS A 154 -6.73 1.12 -15.02
CA LYS A 154 -7.10 2.22 -14.12
C LYS A 154 -6.96 1.83 -12.64
N SER A 155 -7.35 0.61 -12.27
CA SER A 155 -7.24 0.12 -10.88
C SER A 155 -5.80 0.06 -10.35
N ASP A 156 -4.78 0.02 -11.20
CA ASP A 156 -3.39 -0.10 -10.75
C ASP A 156 -2.83 1.20 -10.17
N PHE A 157 -3.47 2.34 -10.46
CA PHE A 157 -3.04 3.64 -9.93
C PHE A 157 -3.97 4.21 -8.86
N GLU A 158 -5.17 3.64 -8.70
CA GLU A 158 -6.08 3.96 -7.60
C GLU A 158 -5.42 3.91 -6.21
N PRO A 159 -4.53 2.95 -5.88
CA PRO A 159 -3.89 2.86 -4.57
C PRO A 159 -2.99 4.05 -4.20
N PHE A 160 -2.66 4.91 -5.16
CA PHE A 160 -1.80 6.08 -4.94
C PHE A 160 -2.59 7.38 -4.72
N PHE A 161 -3.92 7.34 -4.81
CA PHE A 161 -4.75 8.44 -4.33
C PHE A 161 -4.85 8.40 -2.81
N GLU A 162 -4.81 9.57 -2.19
CA GLU A 162 -4.96 9.77 -0.76
C GLU A 162 -6.24 10.55 -0.49
N TYR A 163 -7.03 10.07 0.47
CA TYR A 163 -8.14 10.82 1.05
C TYR A 163 -7.57 11.77 2.10
N LYS A 164 -7.72 13.08 1.88
CA LYS A 164 -7.22 14.10 2.81
C LYS A 164 -8.29 15.10 3.18
N PRO A 165 -8.31 15.56 4.46
CA PRO A 165 -9.01 16.79 4.82
C PRO A 165 -8.63 17.94 3.90
N ILE A 166 -9.60 18.76 3.48
CA ILE A 166 -9.40 19.81 2.48
C ILE A 166 -8.30 20.79 2.89
N ASN A 167 -8.21 21.12 4.18
CA ASN A 167 -7.21 22.02 4.76
C ASN A 167 -5.76 21.48 4.71
N GLU A 168 -5.57 20.17 4.56
CA GLU A 168 -4.26 19.52 4.45
C GLU A 168 -3.78 19.38 3.01
N THR A 169 -4.71 19.52 2.05
CA THR A 169 -4.41 19.44 0.62
C THR A 169 -3.63 20.66 0.13
N THR A 170 -2.96 20.52 -1.01
CA THR A 170 -2.34 21.62 -1.75
C THR A 170 -3.34 22.73 -2.03
N TYR A 171 -4.58 22.38 -2.38
CA TYR A 171 -5.65 23.35 -2.59
C TYR A 171 -5.97 24.13 -1.31
N GLY A 172 -6.30 23.46 -0.20
CA GLY A 172 -6.67 24.15 1.04
C GLY A 172 -5.53 24.94 1.68
N LYS A 173 -4.28 24.50 1.50
CA LYS A 173 -3.08 25.25 1.93
C LYS A 173 -2.91 26.55 1.14
N THR A 174 -3.16 26.52 -0.16
CA THR A 174 -3.04 27.69 -1.04
C THR A 174 -4.25 28.63 -0.98
N HIS A 175 -5.44 28.09 -0.69
CA HIS A 175 -6.70 28.82 -0.63
C HIS A 175 -7.16 29.07 0.81
N LYS A 176 -6.24 29.00 1.78
CA LYS A 176 -6.51 29.30 3.18
C LYS A 176 -7.08 30.72 3.26
N LYS A 177 -8.38 30.84 3.53
CA LYS A 177 -9.10 32.12 3.61
C LYS A 177 -8.41 33.04 4.61
N ILE A 178 -7.59 33.96 4.11
CA ILE A 178 -7.18 35.13 4.87
C ILE A 178 -8.35 36.09 4.77
N ALA A 179 -9.30 36.02 5.71
CA ALA A 179 -10.33 37.03 5.83
C ALA A 179 -9.72 38.23 6.55
N ILE A 180 -9.27 39.25 5.82
CA ILE A 180 -9.00 40.55 6.45
C ILE A 180 -10.35 41.21 6.71
N THR A 181 -10.60 41.49 7.98
CA THR A 181 -11.80 42.20 8.42
C THR A 181 -11.43 43.67 8.56
N TYR A 182 -12.06 44.54 7.77
CA TYR A 182 -11.88 45.98 7.91
C TYR A 182 -13.01 46.55 8.78
N PRO A 183 -12.70 47.25 9.89
CA PRO A 183 -13.71 48.00 10.61
C PRO A 183 -14.12 49.23 9.77
N THR A 184 -15.41 49.36 9.50
CA THR A 184 -15.99 50.60 8.94
C THR A 184 -17.11 51.12 9.85
N PRO A 185 -17.51 52.40 9.73
CA PRO A 185 -18.50 53.03 10.62
C PRO A 185 -19.86 52.30 10.69
N ASP A 186 -20.23 51.55 9.64
CA ASP A 186 -21.55 50.93 9.48
C ASP A 186 -21.53 49.39 9.68
N GLY A 187 -20.39 48.79 10.04
CA GLY A 187 -20.26 47.35 10.30
C GLY A 187 -18.96 46.70 9.80
N LEU A 188 -18.81 45.40 10.09
CA LEU A 188 -17.67 44.57 9.67
C LEU A 188 -17.89 44.04 8.25
N TYR A 189 -17.11 44.53 7.28
CA TYR A 189 -17.08 43.95 5.93
C TYR A 189 -15.98 42.88 5.87
N LYS A 190 -16.35 41.68 5.40
CA LYS A 190 -15.40 40.62 5.06
C LYS A 190 -15.03 40.75 3.58
N VAL A 191 -13.76 40.98 3.30
CA VAL A 191 -13.24 40.98 1.91
C VAL A 191 -12.43 39.70 1.70
N ASP A 192 -12.80 38.92 0.69
CA ASP A 192 -12.03 37.74 0.26
C ASP A 192 -10.90 38.21 -0.68
N ILE A 193 -9.65 38.09 -0.22
CA ILE A 193 -8.49 38.75 -0.85
C ILE A 193 -8.06 38.06 -2.15
N ASN A 194 -8.58 36.87 -2.43
CA ASN A 194 -8.27 36.16 -3.67
C ASN A 194 -8.83 36.84 -4.94
N GLU A 195 -9.65 37.89 -4.80
CA GLU A 195 -10.25 38.59 -5.94
C GLU A 195 -9.60 39.96 -6.28
N SER A 196 -8.57 40.41 -5.56
CA SER A 196 -8.00 41.75 -5.76
C SER A 196 -6.95 41.82 -6.89
N LYS A 197 -7.38 41.63 -8.15
CA LYS A 197 -6.56 41.98 -9.33
C LYS A 197 -7.42 42.57 -10.46
N SER A 198 -8.08 43.71 -10.21
CA SER A 198 -8.47 44.64 -11.28
C SER A 198 -9.01 45.94 -10.70
N LEU A 199 -8.48 47.09 -11.17
CA LEU A 199 -9.00 48.44 -10.94
C LEU A 199 -10.22 48.77 -11.83
N TYR A 200 -10.60 47.86 -12.73
CA TYR A 200 -11.86 47.87 -13.45
C TYR A 200 -12.78 46.83 -12.83
N PRO A 201 -14.10 47.09 -12.69
CA PRO A 201 -15.03 46.02 -12.36
C PRO A 201 -14.91 44.98 -13.47
N ASN A 202 -14.19 43.89 -13.18
CA ASN A 202 -14.28 42.68 -13.98
C ASN A 202 -15.73 42.26 -13.86
N VAL A 203 -16.52 42.60 -14.87
CA VAL A 203 -17.88 42.12 -15.02
C VAL A 203 -17.72 40.62 -15.20
N LYS A 204 -17.70 39.87 -14.09
CA LYS A 204 -17.62 38.42 -14.10
C LYS A 204 -18.84 37.95 -14.89
N THR A 205 -18.59 37.46 -16.09
CA THR A 205 -19.63 37.03 -17.02
C THR A 205 -20.33 35.78 -16.52
N ASP A 206 -19.88 35.12 -15.46
CA ASP A 206 -20.59 34.08 -14.73
C ASP A 206 -20.11 34.07 -13.26
N TYR A 207 -21.03 34.03 -12.29
CA TYR A 207 -20.67 33.87 -10.87
C TYR A 207 -20.42 32.39 -10.59
N VAL A 208 -19.22 31.95 -10.93
CA VAL A 208 -18.81 30.55 -10.81
C VAL A 208 -17.96 30.37 -9.56
N LYS A 209 -18.40 29.47 -8.67
CA LYS A 209 -17.69 29.11 -7.44
C LYS A 209 -16.99 27.77 -7.62
N ASP A 210 -15.78 27.63 -7.08
CA ASP A 210 -15.07 26.35 -7.10
C ASP A 210 -15.73 25.35 -6.13
N PHE A 211 -16.04 24.13 -6.60
CA PHE A 211 -16.66 23.10 -5.77
C PHE A 211 -15.82 22.74 -4.53
N ARG A 212 -14.50 22.90 -4.61
CA ARG A 212 -13.58 22.57 -3.51
C ARG A 212 -13.73 23.49 -2.29
N ASN A 213 -14.44 24.60 -2.42
CA ASN A 213 -14.83 25.45 -1.29
C ASN A 213 -15.97 24.86 -0.45
N TYR A 214 -16.64 23.82 -0.95
CA TYR A 214 -17.86 23.24 -0.38
C TYR A 214 -17.70 21.75 -0.04
N ILE A 215 -16.46 21.27 0.12
CA ILE A 215 -16.14 19.89 0.49
C ILE A 215 -15.23 19.88 1.72
N ASP A 216 -15.36 18.84 2.54
CA ASP A 216 -14.53 18.67 3.74
C ASP A 216 -13.21 17.93 3.44
N TYR A 217 -13.18 17.19 2.34
CA TYR A 217 -12.06 16.35 1.93
C TYR A 217 -11.84 16.42 0.43
N TYR A 218 -10.64 16.03 0.01
CA TYR A 218 -10.29 15.96 -1.40
C TYR A 218 -9.30 14.81 -1.64
N PHE A 219 -9.20 14.41 -2.90
CA PHE A 219 -8.32 13.33 -3.34
C PHE A 219 -7.04 13.92 -3.92
N GLU A 220 -5.90 13.49 -3.40
CA GLU A 220 -4.60 13.88 -3.93
C GLU A 220 -3.83 12.66 -4.39
N TYR A 221 -3.21 12.79 -5.56
CA TYR A 221 -2.38 11.73 -6.10
C TYR A 221 -0.96 11.80 -5.53
N ASN A 222 -0.52 10.76 -4.85
CA ASN A 222 0.81 10.68 -4.27
C ASN A 222 1.80 10.04 -5.26
N LYS A 223 2.50 10.89 -6.03
CA LYS A 223 3.50 10.46 -7.01
C LYS A 223 4.72 9.79 -6.38
N ALA A 224 5.05 10.10 -5.13
CA ALA A 224 6.18 9.46 -4.43
C ALA A 224 5.86 7.99 -4.10
N ASN A 225 4.63 7.71 -3.66
CA ASN A 225 4.16 6.35 -3.42
C ASN A 225 4.12 5.53 -4.71
N GLU A 226 3.66 6.11 -5.83
CA GLU A 226 3.73 5.48 -7.15
C GLU A 226 5.17 5.13 -7.52
N LEU A 227 6.12 6.07 -7.34
CA LEU A 227 7.52 5.88 -7.70
C LEU A 227 8.15 4.70 -6.94
N ILE A 228 7.86 4.57 -5.63
CA ILE A 228 8.30 3.43 -4.81
C ILE A 228 7.78 2.11 -5.38
N CYS A 229 6.57 2.11 -5.93
CA CYS A 229 5.92 0.92 -6.48
C CYS A 229 6.22 0.69 -7.97
N SER A 230 6.91 1.61 -8.65
CA SER A 230 7.07 1.64 -10.11
C SER A 230 7.51 0.31 -10.74
N GLN A 231 8.48 -0.38 -10.11
CA GLN A 231 8.96 -1.68 -10.59
C GLN A 231 7.96 -2.83 -10.46
N PHE A 232 6.90 -2.66 -9.67
CA PHE A 232 5.88 -3.67 -9.39
C PHE A 232 4.54 -3.37 -10.08
N ILE A 233 4.24 -2.10 -10.38
CA ILE A 233 2.94 -1.68 -10.95
C ILE A 233 2.66 -2.40 -12.28
N CYS A 234 3.67 -2.59 -13.13
CA CYS A 234 3.54 -3.28 -14.41
C CYS A 234 3.72 -4.79 -14.33
N LYS A 235 3.81 -5.36 -13.12
CA LYS A 235 4.13 -6.78 -12.91
C LYS A 235 3.00 -7.53 -12.22
N GLN A 236 3.01 -8.84 -12.42
CA GLN A 236 2.28 -9.81 -11.63
C GLN A 236 3.23 -10.91 -11.15
N ILE A 237 2.91 -11.51 -10.00
CA ILE A 237 3.60 -12.69 -9.47
C ILE A 237 2.71 -13.91 -9.44
N TYR A 238 3.34 -15.05 -9.70
CA TYR A 238 2.72 -16.36 -9.62
C TYR A 238 3.62 -17.29 -8.81
N GLY A 239 3.03 -18.05 -7.90
CA GLY A 239 3.73 -19.10 -7.16
C GLY A 239 4.25 -20.18 -8.09
N ASN A 240 5.47 -20.67 -7.83
CA ASN A 240 5.99 -21.88 -8.47
C ASN A 240 5.95 -23.08 -7.50
N PRO A 241 6.29 -24.30 -7.93
CA PRO A 241 6.29 -25.47 -7.04
C PRO A 241 7.20 -25.35 -5.81
N GLU A 242 8.26 -24.53 -5.87
CA GLU A 242 9.12 -24.30 -4.70
C GLU A 242 8.41 -23.48 -3.61
N LEU A 243 7.48 -22.60 -3.99
CA LEU A 243 6.63 -21.89 -3.02
C LEU A 243 5.75 -22.83 -2.23
N ASP A 244 5.15 -23.83 -2.89
CA ASP A 244 4.35 -24.85 -2.21
C ASP A 244 5.20 -25.66 -1.24
N ALA A 245 6.42 -26.04 -1.65
CA ALA A 245 7.37 -26.71 -0.78
C ALA A 245 7.77 -25.82 0.42
N PHE A 246 8.00 -24.53 0.19
CA PHE A 246 8.31 -23.55 1.24
C PHE A 246 7.18 -23.43 2.27
N ILE A 247 5.92 -23.40 1.82
CA ILE A 247 4.73 -23.37 2.69
C ILE A 247 4.63 -24.68 3.50
N LYS A 248 4.79 -25.84 2.86
CA LYS A 248 4.80 -27.15 3.53
C LYS A 248 5.90 -27.23 4.59
N ASN A 249 7.06 -26.63 4.31
CA ASN A 249 8.20 -26.54 5.22
C ASN A 249 8.08 -25.45 6.29
N LYS A 250 6.85 -25.01 6.61
CA LYS A 250 6.55 -24.02 7.66
C LYS A 250 7.29 -22.70 7.44
N PHE A 251 7.41 -22.25 6.18
CA PHE A 251 8.01 -20.96 5.80
C PHE A 251 9.49 -20.82 6.16
N LYS A 252 10.25 -21.92 6.10
CA LYS A 252 11.70 -21.93 6.30
C LYS A 252 12.41 -22.09 4.96
N THR A 253 13.47 -21.30 4.74
CA THR A 253 14.27 -21.38 3.51
C THR A 253 15.14 -22.63 3.51
N ARG A 254 15.60 -23.05 2.32
CA ARG A 254 16.53 -24.19 2.18
C ARG A 254 17.79 -23.99 3.03
N GLU A 255 18.35 -22.80 3.08
CA GLU A 255 19.52 -22.49 3.91
C GLU A 255 19.23 -22.59 5.41
N GLN A 256 18.08 -22.09 5.88
CA GLN A 256 17.71 -22.21 7.29
C GLN A 256 17.49 -23.67 7.72
N ILE A 257 16.96 -24.46 6.79
CA ILE A 257 16.84 -25.90 6.94
C ILE A 257 18.26 -26.49 7.01
N ASN A 258 19.10 -26.29 5.99
CA ASN A 258 20.47 -26.81 5.90
C ASN A 258 21.38 -26.40 7.07
N PHE A 259 21.27 -25.18 7.56
CA PHE A 259 22.01 -24.69 8.72
C PHE A 259 21.62 -25.45 9.99
N LYS A 260 20.32 -25.71 10.22
CA LYS A 260 19.88 -26.57 11.32
C LYS A 260 20.39 -28.01 11.17
N TRP A 261 20.49 -28.52 9.94
CA TRP A 261 21.08 -29.82 9.65
C TRP A 261 22.59 -29.88 9.92
N SER A 262 23.36 -28.82 9.62
CA SER A 262 24.79 -28.74 9.96
C SER A 262 25.07 -28.78 11.47
N LEU A 263 24.06 -28.49 12.29
CA LEU A 263 24.16 -28.52 13.74
C LEU A 263 23.83 -29.91 14.31
N ILE A 264 23.29 -30.86 13.52
CA ILE A 264 22.98 -32.21 13.99
C ILE A 264 24.22 -32.95 14.49
N PRO A 265 25.38 -32.93 13.80
CA PRO A 265 26.63 -33.42 14.36
C PRO A 265 27.00 -32.80 15.71
N ALA A 266 26.77 -31.50 15.89
CA ALA A 266 27.03 -30.80 17.15
C ALA A 266 26.03 -31.17 18.26
N TYR A 267 24.75 -31.37 17.91
CA TYR A 267 23.73 -31.87 18.84
C TYR A 267 24.01 -33.32 19.25
N LEU A 268 24.45 -34.16 18.32
CA LEU A 268 24.90 -35.53 18.60
C LEU A 268 26.13 -35.51 19.51
N ALA A 269 27.14 -34.68 19.24
CA ALA A 269 28.31 -34.51 20.13
C ALA A 269 27.94 -33.99 21.54
N LEU A 270 26.94 -33.13 21.65
CA LEU A 270 26.42 -32.65 22.94
C LEU A 270 25.67 -33.74 23.71
N ALA A 271 24.84 -34.54 23.03
CA ALA A 271 24.19 -35.70 23.64
C ALA A 271 25.21 -36.75 24.08
N LEU A 272 26.26 -36.97 23.27
CA LEU A 272 27.39 -37.85 23.56
C LEU A 272 28.15 -37.42 24.81
N THR A 273 28.51 -36.15 24.92
CA THR A 273 29.26 -35.62 26.07
C THR A 273 28.44 -35.62 27.36
N LEU A 274 27.14 -35.33 27.28
CA LEU A 274 26.22 -35.43 28.42
C LEU A 274 26.01 -36.89 28.84
N GLY A 275 25.93 -37.81 27.88
CA GLY A 275 25.97 -39.25 28.14
C GLY A 275 27.25 -39.64 28.89
N ILE A 276 28.43 -39.45 28.29
CA ILE A 276 29.72 -39.83 28.88
C ILE A 276 29.91 -39.32 30.33
N ALA A 277 29.47 -38.08 30.63
CA ALA A 277 29.57 -37.50 31.97
C ALA A 277 28.69 -38.20 33.03
N ILE A 278 27.51 -38.70 32.64
CA ILE A 278 26.62 -39.50 33.50
C ILE A 278 27.15 -40.95 33.60
N TRP A 279 27.92 -41.40 32.60
CA TRP A 279 28.31 -42.79 32.35
C TRP A 279 29.60 -43.23 33.04
N GLN A 280 30.46 -42.31 33.45
CA GLN A 280 31.65 -42.62 34.29
C GLN A 280 31.29 -43.11 35.70
N LYS A 281 30.00 -43.25 36.04
CA LYS A 281 29.53 -43.70 37.37
C LYS A 281 29.16 -45.18 37.47
N ASN A 282 29.06 -45.95 36.39
CA ASN A 282 28.68 -47.38 36.45
C ASN A 282 29.40 -48.21 35.38
N ASP A 283 30.14 -49.24 35.81
CA ASP A 283 30.76 -50.25 34.93
C ASP A 283 29.72 -51.30 34.54
N ASN A 284 29.17 -51.25 33.33
CA ASN A 284 28.23 -52.25 32.83
C ASN A 284 28.48 -52.62 31.36
N SER A 285 28.31 -53.89 30.97
CA SER A 285 28.68 -54.36 29.62
C SER A 285 27.84 -53.79 28.48
N ASP A 286 26.62 -53.33 28.77
CA ASP A 286 25.75 -52.67 27.79
C ASP A 286 26.27 -51.26 27.41
N ILE A 287 27.07 -50.66 28.29
CA ILE A 287 27.71 -49.36 28.05
C ILE A 287 28.79 -49.45 26.96
N ILE A 288 29.51 -50.57 26.87
CA ILE A 288 30.52 -50.82 25.84
C ILE A 288 29.87 -50.94 24.45
N LYS A 289 28.70 -51.59 24.37
CA LYS A 289 27.95 -51.69 23.10
C LYS A 289 27.43 -50.34 22.65
N ILE A 290 26.93 -49.53 23.57
CA ILE A 290 26.44 -48.18 23.26
C ILE A 290 27.60 -47.27 22.85
N GLN A 291 28.77 -47.34 23.51
CA GLN A 291 29.98 -46.65 23.04
C GLN A 291 30.37 -47.02 21.60
N GLN A 292 30.35 -48.30 21.25
CA GLN A 292 30.67 -48.74 19.88
C GLN A 292 29.65 -48.26 18.84
N GLN A 293 28.36 -48.23 19.20
CA GLN A 293 27.32 -47.68 18.34
C GLN A 293 27.52 -46.19 18.12
N LEU A 294 27.85 -45.45 19.18
CA LEU A 294 28.09 -44.01 19.15
C LEU A 294 29.36 -43.63 18.35
N ASP A 295 30.46 -44.38 18.51
CA ASP A 295 31.68 -44.19 17.72
C ASP A 295 31.43 -44.46 16.23
N SER A 296 30.58 -45.44 15.91
CA SER A 296 30.17 -45.71 14.53
C SER A 296 29.34 -44.58 13.92
N ILE A 297 28.52 -43.89 14.72
CA ILE A 297 27.73 -42.72 14.27
C ILE A 297 28.67 -41.55 14.02
N GLN A 298 29.60 -41.29 14.94
CA GLN A 298 30.58 -40.21 14.81
C GLN A 298 31.45 -40.39 13.56
N GLN A 299 31.97 -41.60 13.30
CA GLN A 299 32.75 -41.88 12.09
C GLN A 299 31.92 -41.78 10.80
N ALA A 300 30.64 -42.13 10.80
CA ALA A 300 29.78 -41.99 9.63
C ALA A 300 29.52 -40.52 9.28
N ILE A 301 29.42 -39.67 10.30
CA ILE A 301 29.27 -38.23 10.18
C ILE A 301 30.56 -37.57 9.68
N ASP A 302 31.70 -37.92 10.28
CA ASP A 302 33.01 -37.36 9.91
C ASP A 302 33.40 -37.71 8.46
N ASN A 303 32.87 -38.82 7.92
CA ASN A 303 33.09 -39.26 6.54
C ASN A 303 32.05 -38.72 5.52
N ASN A 304 31.15 -37.81 5.91
CA ASN A 304 30.12 -37.19 5.04
C ASN A 304 29.19 -38.20 4.32
N ASN A 305 29.06 -39.43 4.80
CA ASN A 305 28.15 -40.43 4.24
C ASN A 305 27.32 -41.11 5.35
N PRO A 306 26.44 -40.35 6.03
CA PRO A 306 25.64 -40.89 7.12
C PRO A 306 24.54 -41.81 6.59
N ASP A 307 24.60 -43.09 6.95
CA ASP A 307 23.49 -44.03 6.77
C ASP A 307 22.40 -43.72 7.82
N LEU A 308 21.39 -42.97 7.41
CA LEU A 308 20.32 -42.49 8.28
C LEU A 308 19.41 -43.62 8.78
N ASP A 309 19.32 -44.76 8.09
CA ASP A 309 18.62 -45.96 8.57
C ASP A 309 19.37 -46.58 9.74
N LYS A 310 20.69 -46.68 9.62
CA LYS A 310 21.55 -47.18 10.68
C LYS A 310 21.58 -46.25 11.90
N ILE A 311 21.65 -44.93 11.69
CA ILE A 311 21.70 -43.94 12.78
C ILE A 311 20.37 -43.90 13.54
N GLU A 312 19.23 -43.93 12.85
CA GLU A 312 17.91 -43.98 13.51
C GLU A 312 17.77 -45.23 14.36
N GLN A 313 18.16 -46.39 13.83
CA GLN A 313 18.07 -47.66 14.55
C GLN A 313 18.96 -47.67 15.80
N GLN A 314 20.19 -47.15 15.69
CA GLN A 314 21.10 -47.06 16.83
C GLN A 314 20.60 -46.09 17.91
N LEU A 315 19.97 -44.97 17.55
CA LEU A 315 19.38 -44.03 18.52
C LEU A 315 18.13 -44.61 19.19
N ASP A 316 17.31 -45.35 18.44
CA ASP A 316 16.11 -46.04 18.98
C ASP A 316 16.50 -47.15 19.96
N ASP A 317 17.58 -47.89 19.67
CA ASP A 317 18.16 -48.87 20.59
C ASP A 317 18.68 -48.21 21.88
N ILE A 318 19.26 -47.01 21.79
CA ILE A 318 19.77 -46.25 22.94
C ILE A 318 18.62 -45.68 23.79
N SER A 319 17.57 -45.11 23.17
CA SER A 319 16.38 -44.58 23.86
C SER A 319 15.64 -45.67 24.66
N LYS A 320 15.64 -46.91 24.16
CA LYS A 320 15.01 -48.06 24.81
C LYS A 320 15.85 -48.70 25.92
N SER A 321 17.07 -48.22 26.16
CA SER A 321 17.89 -48.76 27.25
C SER A 321 17.45 -48.20 28.60
N ASP A 322 17.29 -49.07 29.60
CA ASP A 322 16.85 -48.72 30.97
C ASP A 322 17.89 -47.90 31.78
N ILE A 323 18.90 -47.35 31.10
CA ILE A 323 20.08 -46.70 31.69
C ILE A 323 19.85 -45.19 31.88
N TYR A 324 18.89 -44.60 31.16
CA TYR A 324 18.67 -43.15 31.10
C TYR A 324 17.46 -42.68 31.90
N ASP A 325 17.49 -41.43 32.37
CA ASP A 325 16.34 -40.79 33.02
C ASP A 325 15.32 -40.23 32.01
N GLY A 326 14.09 -39.96 32.47
CA GLY A 326 12.99 -39.52 31.60
C GLY A 326 13.25 -38.23 30.81
N SER A 327 14.12 -37.33 31.30
CA SER A 327 14.48 -36.09 30.57
C SER A 327 15.45 -36.34 29.43
N THR A 328 16.28 -37.37 29.53
CA THR A 328 17.27 -37.72 28.50
C THR A 328 16.60 -38.51 27.37
N ASN A 329 15.64 -39.39 27.71
CA ASN A 329 14.82 -40.11 26.73
C ASN A 329 13.97 -39.17 25.88
N GLU A 330 13.37 -38.12 26.48
CA GLU A 330 12.57 -37.14 25.74
C GLU A 330 13.38 -36.40 24.66
N LYS A 331 14.66 -36.07 24.95
CA LYS A 331 15.55 -35.45 23.96
C LYS A 331 16.02 -36.41 22.87
N LEU A 332 16.21 -37.68 23.21
CA LEU A 332 16.53 -38.74 22.25
C LEU A 332 15.35 -38.98 21.30
N ASP A 333 14.14 -39.03 21.83
CA ASP A 333 12.91 -39.22 21.05
C ASP A 333 12.65 -38.03 20.12
N GLU A 334 12.84 -36.79 20.59
CA GLU A 334 12.78 -35.59 19.75
C GLU A 334 13.77 -35.63 18.58
N MET A 335 14.95 -36.24 18.77
CA MET A 335 15.94 -36.41 17.71
C MET A 335 15.54 -37.50 16.72
N ILE A 336 15.03 -38.64 17.20
CA ILE A 336 14.53 -39.74 16.34
C ILE A 336 13.40 -39.25 15.45
N GLU A 337 12.46 -38.48 15.99
CA GLU A 337 11.35 -37.91 15.23
C GLU A 337 11.84 -36.92 14.15
N GLN A 338 12.89 -36.14 14.44
CA GLN A 338 13.51 -35.25 13.45
C GLN A 338 14.18 -36.01 12.31
N ILE A 339 14.81 -37.16 12.58
CA ILE A 339 15.44 -38.01 11.56
C ILE A 339 14.37 -38.69 10.67
N LYS A 340 13.29 -39.21 11.26
CA LYS A 340 12.17 -39.81 10.52
C LYS A 340 11.54 -38.83 9.53
N ASN A 341 11.23 -37.62 10.01
CA ASN A 341 10.67 -36.55 9.18
C ASN A 341 11.56 -36.17 7.98
N TYR A 342 12.88 -36.36 8.08
CA TYR A 342 13.81 -36.09 6.98
C TYR A 342 13.82 -37.19 5.91
N LYS A 343 13.70 -38.45 6.31
CA LYS A 343 13.59 -39.57 5.34
C LYS A 343 12.35 -39.45 4.49
N ASP A 344 11.24 -39.04 5.08
CA ASP A 344 9.99 -38.78 4.36
C ASP A 344 10.08 -37.57 3.41
N TYR A 345 11.05 -36.67 3.61
CA TYR A 345 11.32 -35.51 2.74
C TYR A 345 12.20 -35.85 1.52
N GLN A 346 12.99 -36.93 1.56
CA GLN A 346 13.83 -37.36 0.41
C GLN A 346 13.12 -38.29 -0.58
N LYS A 347 11.96 -38.83 -0.22
CA LYS A 347 11.06 -39.58 -1.13
C LYS A 347 10.11 -38.63 -1.84
#